data_AF-A0A7Y4U0Q6-F1
#
_entry.id   AF-A0A7Y4U0Q6-F1
#
_cell.length_a   1.000
_cell.length_b   1.000
_cell.length_c   1.000
_cell.angle_alpha   90.00
_cell.angle_beta   90.00
_cell.angle_gamma   90.00
#
_symmetry.space_group_name_H-M   'P 1'
#
loop_
_entity.id
_entity.type
_entity.pdbx_description
1 polymer ?
#
loop_
_entity_poly.entity_id
_entity_poly.type
_entity_poly.pdbx_seq_one_letter_code
_entity_poly.pdbx_strand_id
1 'polypeptide(L)'
;MAWSLATEQERNRKRLASTMSDIKAFYDAMLARMAEVLPYLDQFPVEALPEDATRLFYLTLSLAEVAPAVEQFGQPGVVDGYDAKRFIAQHN
;
A
#
# COMPACT_ATOMS: atom_id res chain seq x y z
N MET A 1 -7.95 -8.58 -0.09
CA MET A 1 -9.07 -7.61 -0.06
C MET A 1 -8.84 -6.47 0.93
N ALA A 2 -8.62 -6.71 2.24
CA ALA A 2 -8.56 -5.63 3.24
C ALA A 2 -7.46 -4.55 3.06
N TRP A 3 -6.44 -4.83 2.24
CA TRP A 3 -5.36 -3.90 1.87
C TRP A 3 -5.49 -3.36 0.43
N SER A 4 -6.53 -3.76 -0.32
CA SER A 4 -6.81 -3.26 -1.66
C SER A 4 -7.67 -2.01 -1.54
N LEU A 5 -7.07 -0.89 -1.16
CA LEU A 5 -7.76 0.37 -0.89
C LEU A 5 -7.36 1.40 -1.94
N ALA A 6 -8.37 2.06 -2.53
CA ALA A 6 -8.20 2.91 -3.70
C ALA A 6 -7.40 4.17 -3.37
N THR A 7 -7.66 4.78 -2.22
CA THR A 7 -7.06 6.06 -1.86
C THR A 7 -5.89 5.90 -0.90
N GLU A 8 -4.92 6.80 -1.02
CA GLU A 8 -3.79 6.91 -0.08
C GLU A 8 -4.29 7.12 1.36
N GLN A 9 -5.32 7.94 1.55
CA GLN A 9 -5.89 8.21 2.87
C GLN A 9 -6.40 6.92 3.54
N GLU A 10 -7.11 6.07 2.81
CA GLU A 10 -7.61 4.80 3.33
C GLU A 10 -6.46 3.84 3.65
N ARG A 11 -5.45 3.76 2.78
CA ARG A 11 -4.25 2.93 2.98
C ARG A 11 -3.45 3.38 4.21
N ASN A 12 -3.23 4.68 4.35
CA ASN A 12 -2.53 5.27 5.49
C ASN A 12 -3.30 5.00 6.79
N ARG A 13 -4.62 5.26 6.81
CA ARG A 13 -5.47 4.95 7.98
C ARG A 13 -5.42 3.47 8.33
N LYS A 14 -5.46 2.59 7.33
CA LYS A 14 -5.36 1.14 7.54
C LYS A 14 -4.00 0.75 8.12
N ARG A 15 -2.89 1.28 7.61
CA ARG A 15 -1.54 1.06 8.15
C ARG A 15 -1.46 1.50 9.61
N LEU A 16 -1.85 2.73 9.91
CA LEU A 16 -1.79 3.29 11.28
C LEU A 16 -2.69 2.55 12.28
N ALA A 17 -3.79 1.96 11.82
CA ALA A 17 -4.71 1.18 12.66
C ALA A 17 -4.33 -0.31 12.76
N SER A 18 -3.31 -0.78 12.05
CA SER A 18 -2.89 -2.19 12.05
C SER A 18 -1.71 -2.42 12.98
N THR A 19 -1.59 -3.63 13.51
CA THR A 19 -0.41 -4.01 14.30
C THR A 19 0.80 -4.21 13.37
N MET A 20 2.01 -4.14 13.92
CA MET A 20 3.21 -4.46 13.13
C MET A 20 3.24 -5.91 12.64
N SER A 21 2.62 -6.83 13.38
CA SER A 21 2.47 -8.22 12.94
C SER A 21 1.60 -8.31 11.68
N ASP A 22 0.47 -7.60 11.65
CA ASP A 22 -0.42 -7.59 10.48
C ASP A 22 0.25 -6.93 9.27
N ILE A 23 0.96 -5.82 9.52
CA ILE A 23 1.74 -5.11 8.51
C ILE A 23 2.81 -6.01 7.91
N LYS A 24 3.58 -6.70 8.76
CA LYS A 24 4.63 -7.60 8.29
C LYS A 24 4.07 -8.80 7.53
N ALA A 25 2.99 -9.40 8.01
CA ALA A 25 2.32 -10.50 7.31
C ALA A 25 1.84 -10.09 5.91
N PHE A 26 1.27 -8.89 5.77
CA PHE A 26 0.87 -8.35 4.48
C PHE A 26 2.08 -8.07 3.57
N TYR A 27 3.11 -7.41 4.10
CA TYR A 27 4.33 -7.09 3.38
C TYR A 27 5.00 -8.35 2.81
N ASP A 28 5.24 -9.35 3.67
CA ASP A 28 5.92 -10.60 3.27
C ASP A 28 5.11 -11.34 2.18
N ALA A 29 3.77 -11.39 2.33
CA ALA A 29 2.89 -12.07 1.38
C ALA A 29 2.84 -11.37 0.01
N MET A 30 2.80 -10.03 -0.02
CA MET A 30 2.76 -9.27 -1.27
C MET A 30 4.13 -9.22 -1.95
N LEU A 31 5.21 -9.01 -1.19
CA LEU A 31 6.57 -8.92 -1.74
C LEU A 31 6.94 -10.21 -2.49
N ALA A 32 6.59 -11.38 -1.94
CA ALA A 32 6.81 -12.67 -2.58
C ALA A 32 6.13 -12.83 -3.95
N ARG A 33 5.11 -12.01 -4.25
CA ARG A 33 4.32 -12.05 -5.49
C ARG A 33 4.62 -10.90 -6.44
N MET A 34 5.44 -9.92 -6.06
CA MET A 34 5.68 -8.74 -6.90
C MET A 34 6.32 -9.07 -8.25
N ALA A 35 7.16 -10.10 -8.31
CA ALA A 35 7.76 -10.56 -9.57
C ALA A 35 6.72 -11.07 -10.58
N GLU A 36 5.56 -11.53 -10.12
CA GLU A 36 4.45 -11.98 -10.98
C GLU A 36 3.43 -10.85 -11.22
N VAL A 37 3.16 -10.05 -10.18
CA VAL A 37 2.13 -8.99 -10.22
C VAL A 37 2.53 -7.81 -11.11
N LEU A 38 3.79 -7.36 -11.05
CA LEU A 38 4.22 -6.19 -11.84
C LEU A 38 4.13 -6.46 -13.35
N PRO A 39 4.64 -7.58 -13.91
CA PRO A 39 4.45 -7.89 -15.32
C PRO A 39 2.99 -8.13 -15.73
N TYR A 40 2.14 -8.57 -14.81
CA TYR A 40 0.70 -8.66 -15.09
C TYR A 40 0.08 -7.28 -15.26
N LEU A 41 0.37 -6.35 -14.34
CA LEU A 41 -0.17 -4.99 -14.39
C LEU A 41 0.35 -4.19 -15.59
N ASP A 42 1.59 -4.43 -16.02
CA ASP A 42 2.22 -3.76 -17.17
C ASP A 42 1.50 -4.03 -18.52
N GLN A 43 0.63 -5.04 -18.57
CA GLN A 43 -0.18 -5.35 -19.76
C GLN A 43 -1.35 -4.38 -19.97
N PHE A 44 -1.67 -3.56 -18.98
CA PHE A 44 -2.85 -2.70 -18.99
C PHE A 44 -2.45 -1.22 -18.84
N PRO A 45 -3.08 -0.30 -19.60
CA PRO A 45 -2.97 1.12 -19.30
C PRO A 45 -3.65 1.43 -17.95
N VAL A 46 -3.03 2.30 -17.16
CA VAL A 46 -3.50 2.63 -15.80
C VAL A 46 -4.91 3.22 -15.81
N GLU A 47 -5.27 3.96 -16.86
CA GLU A 47 -6.58 4.61 -17.02
C GLU A 47 -7.71 3.63 -17.37
N ALA A 48 -7.38 2.39 -17.76
CA ALA A 48 -8.37 1.39 -18.18
C ALA A 48 -8.06 -0.01 -17.64
N LEU A 49 -7.73 -0.07 -16.34
CA LEU A 49 -7.52 -1.33 -15.64
C LEU A 49 -8.85 -2.11 -15.50
N PRO A 50 -8.88 -3.40 -15.90
CA PRO A 50 -9.94 -4.32 -15.50
C PRO A 50 -10.09 -4.41 -13.98
N GLU A 51 -11.23 -4.90 -13.49
CA GLU A 51 -11.55 -4.88 -12.06
C GLU A 51 -10.55 -5.68 -11.19
N ASP A 52 -10.10 -6.82 -11.70
CA ASP A 52 -9.08 -7.67 -11.07
C ASP A 52 -7.69 -7.02 -11.08
N ALA A 53 -7.30 -6.41 -12.20
CA ALA A 53 -6.06 -5.65 -12.31
C ALA A 53 -6.08 -4.41 -11.40
N THR A 54 -7.21 -3.73 -11.27
CA THR A 54 -7.42 -2.60 -10.36
C THR A 54 -7.17 -3.01 -8.90
N ARG A 55 -7.67 -4.17 -8.48
CA ARG A 55 -7.42 -4.69 -7.13
C ARG A 55 -5.94 -4.97 -6.89
N LEU A 56 -5.26 -5.59 -7.85
CA LEU A 56 -3.83 -5.87 -7.76
C LEU A 56 -3.02 -4.56 -7.72
N PHE A 57 -3.40 -3.58 -8.53
CA PHE A 57 -2.80 -2.26 -8.52
C PHE A 57 -2.90 -1.60 -7.14
N TYR A 58 -4.08 -1.58 -6.51
CA TYR A 58 -4.24 -1.04 -5.16
C TYR A 58 -3.46 -1.80 -4.09
N LEU A 59 -3.30 -3.12 -4.24
CA LEU A 59 -2.44 -3.90 -3.33
C LEU A 59 -0.96 -3.53 -3.49
N THR A 60 -0.50 -3.30 -4.73
CA THR A 60 0.86 -2.84 -5.01
C THR A 60 1.11 -1.46 -4.40
N LEU A 61 0.16 -0.53 -4.53
CA LEU A 61 0.25 0.78 -3.86
C LEU A 61 0.32 0.64 -2.33
N SER A 62 -0.51 -0.22 -1.74
CA SER A 62 -0.44 -0.52 -0.30
C SER A 62 0.90 -1.11 0.12
N LEU A 63 1.49 -1.99 -0.68
CA LEU A 63 2.82 -2.52 -0.39
C LEU A 63 3.86 -1.40 -0.35
N ALA A 64 3.87 -0.53 -1.38
CA ALA A 64 4.80 0.59 -1.47
C ALA A 64 4.71 1.52 -0.26
N GLU A 65 3.49 1.80 0.22
CA GLU A 65 3.27 2.65 1.39
C GLU A 65 3.59 1.94 2.73
N VAL A 66 3.46 0.63 2.82
CA VAL A 66 3.72 -0.14 4.04
C VAL A 66 5.20 -0.50 4.19
N ALA A 67 5.95 -0.65 3.09
CA ALA A 67 7.35 -1.07 3.10
C ALA A 67 8.25 -0.30 4.10
N PRO A 68 8.19 1.04 4.20
CA PRO A 68 9.02 1.78 5.17
C PRO A 68 8.75 1.39 6.64
N ALA A 69 7.50 1.04 6.98
CA ALA A 69 7.15 0.61 8.33
C ALA A 69 7.87 -0.69 8.71
N VAL A 70 8.10 -1.59 7.75
CA VAL A 70 8.79 -2.87 7.96
C VAL A 70 10.30 -2.72 7.85
N GLU A 71 10.78 -2.03 6.81
CA GLU A 71 12.20 -1.98 6.43
C GLU A 71 13.01 -0.97 7.24
N GLN A 72 12.39 0.13 7.68
CA GLN A 72 13.10 1.27 8.27
C GLN A 72 12.69 1.52 9.72
N PHE A 73 11.39 1.53 10.00
CA PHE A 73 10.90 2.03 11.30
C PHE A 73 10.65 0.93 12.34
N GLY A 74 10.22 -0.25 11.91
CA GLY A 74 9.74 -1.28 12.83
C GLY A 74 8.44 -0.91 13.56
N GLN A 75 7.72 0.11 13.09
CA GLN A 75 6.45 0.59 13.65
C GLN A 75 5.55 1.20 12.56
N PRO A 76 4.21 1.26 12.76
CA PRO A 76 3.25 1.60 11.69
C PRO A 76 3.33 3.02 11.15
N GLY A 77 3.94 3.94 11.90
CA GLY A 77 4.13 5.34 11.51
C GLY A 77 5.54 5.81 11.86
N VAL A 78 5.94 6.98 11.35
CA VAL A 78 7.24 7.59 11.64
C VAL A 78 7.18 8.28 13.01
N VAL A 79 8.12 8.00 13.94
CA VAL A 79 8.30 8.87 15.13
C VAL A 79 8.85 10.21 14.66
N ASP A 80 8.23 11.32 15.07
CA ASP A 80 8.56 12.71 14.66
C ASP A 80 8.39 13.05 13.17
N GLY A 81 7.67 12.20 12.41
CA GLY A 81 7.16 12.56 11.09
C GLY A 81 5.94 13.49 11.21
N TYR A 82 5.80 14.43 10.26
CA TYR A 82 4.64 15.31 10.14
C TYR A 82 3.34 14.52 10.36
N ASP A 83 2.43 15.02 11.22
CA ASP A 83 1.19 14.33 11.56
C ASP A 83 0.44 13.97 10.27
N ALA A 84 0.37 12.68 9.92
CA ALA A 84 -0.28 12.22 8.70
C ALA A 84 -1.76 12.61 8.64
N LYS A 85 -2.38 12.96 9.77
CA LYS A 85 -3.74 13.55 9.82
C LYS A 85 -3.83 14.95 9.21
N ARG A 86 -2.70 15.62 9.00
CA ARG A 86 -2.59 16.94 8.35
C ARG A 86 -2.14 16.86 6.89
N PHE A 87 -1.85 15.66 6.38
CA PHE A 87 -1.52 15.49 4.98
C PHE A 87 -2.80 15.62 4.13
N ILE A 88 -2.87 16.68 3.32
CA ILE A 88 -3.89 16.83 2.29
C ILE A 88 -3.23 16.45 0.96
N ALA A 89 -3.52 15.25 0.47
CA ALA A 89 -3.15 14.87 -0.88
C ALA A 89 -3.94 15.74 -1.86
N GLN A 90 -3.26 16.68 -2.54
CA GLN A 90 -3.84 17.35 -3.70
C GLN A 90 -3.57 16.49 -4.93
N HIS A 91 -4.62 15.96 -5.53
CA HIS A 91 -4.61 15.54 -6.92
C HIS A 91 -5.22 16.69 -7.74
N ASN A 92 -4.42 17.25 -8.65
CA ASN A 92 -4.90 18.09 -9.75
C ASN A 92 -5.27 17.20 -10.93
#